data_AF-A0A942L7T7-F1
#
_entry.id   AF-A0A942L7T7-F1
#
_cell.length_a   1.000
_cell.length_b   1.000
_cell.length_c   1.000
_cell.angle_alpha   90.00
_cell.angle_beta   90.00
_cell.angle_gamma   90.00
#
_symmetry.space_group_name_H-M   'P 1'
#
loop_
_entity.id
_entity.type
_entity.pdbx_description
1 polymer ?
#
loop_
_entity_poly.entity_id
_entity_poly.type
_entity_poly.pdbx_seq_one_letter_code
_entity_poly.pdbx_strand_id
1 'polypeptide(L)'
;MSYAVVKGSGYVLVYTPDMILHNGTTQTMEKITNPNSEYLKKVPAHIRSYDQVINYAPNQVYIGNLTPEDLRNYEMPWFDKDVPGADRFGKYGEIMPQDEFIALLKISDAFDLVKLDKNFTDKVKVKIQNHPLFKNDIAKLKEGEDLADIEKYIKEQHAEALYNDTKIVGCVKRAHDIDVNLNAHVIFENLVAKASGTLAFKHLLDKNKINVEDIDYVIECSEEACGDMNQRGGGNFAKAIAEAVGANNATGSDTRSFCAAPIHALIEAAALVQSGTYDNVVIVAGGATAKLGMNGK
;
A
#
# COMPACT_ATOMS: atom_id res chain seq x y z
N MET A 1 34.96 -15.04 -7.26
CA MET A 1 33.63 -14.78 -7.83
C MET A 1 32.90 -13.89 -6.85
N SER A 2 32.46 -12.71 -7.28
CA SER A 2 31.53 -11.90 -6.48
C SER A 2 30.14 -12.45 -6.75
N TYR A 3 29.43 -12.85 -5.70
CA TYR A 3 28.04 -13.31 -5.79
C TYR A 3 27.09 -12.14 -5.51
N ALA A 4 25.90 -12.16 -6.10
CA ALA A 4 24.83 -11.26 -5.66
C ALA A 4 24.52 -11.49 -4.18
N VAL A 5 24.36 -10.41 -3.41
CA VAL A 5 24.10 -10.44 -1.96
C VAL A 5 22.91 -9.55 -1.61
N VAL A 6 22.12 -9.97 -0.61
CA VAL A 6 21.04 -9.16 -0.06
C VAL A 6 21.64 -8.12 0.89
N LYS A 7 21.44 -6.83 0.58
CA LYS A 7 21.98 -5.70 1.37
C LYS A 7 21.06 -5.27 2.52
N GLY A 8 19.76 -5.50 2.39
CA GLY A 8 18.77 -5.08 3.38
C GLY A 8 17.35 -5.46 2.99
N SER A 9 16.42 -5.28 3.91
CA SER A 9 14.99 -5.49 3.72
C SER A 9 14.17 -4.42 4.47
N GLY A 10 12.97 -4.14 3.97
CA GLY A 10 12.01 -3.23 4.56
C GLY A 10 10.61 -3.82 4.47
N TYR A 11 9.79 -3.67 5.51
CA TYR A 11 8.52 -4.37 5.65
C TYR A 11 7.44 -3.44 6.18
N VAL A 12 6.24 -3.51 5.60
CA VAL A 12 5.13 -2.64 5.99
C VAL A 12 3.84 -3.44 6.07
N LEU A 13 3.02 -3.11 7.06
CA LEU A 13 1.62 -3.53 7.15
C LEU A 13 0.77 -2.27 7.10
N VAL A 14 -0.33 -2.31 6.36
CA VAL A 14 -1.24 -1.17 6.25
C VAL A 14 -2.60 -1.60 6.80
N TYR A 15 -3.06 -0.92 7.84
CA TYR A 15 -4.37 -1.15 8.44
C TYR A 15 -5.44 -0.34 7.70
N THR A 16 -6.25 -1.01 6.89
CA THR A 16 -7.29 -0.38 6.04
C THR A 16 -8.67 -1.04 6.22
N PRO A 17 -9.28 -0.92 7.41
CA PRO A 17 -10.54 -1.59 7.74
C PRO A 17 -11.69 -1.26 6.78
N ASP A 18 -11.82 -0.01 6.33
CA ASP A 18 -12.90 0.37 5.42
C ASP A 18 -12.66 -0.19 4.01
N MET A 19 -11.40 -0.29 3.56
CA MET A 19 -11.08 -0.88 2.25
C MET A 19 -11.44 -2.37 2.17
N ILE A 20 -11.47 -3.10 3.30
CA ILE A 20 -11.98 -4.49 3.34
C ILE A 20 -13.44 -4.53 2.86
N LEU A 21 -14.28 -3.61 3.34
CA LEU A 21 -15.70 -3.58 3.01
C LEU A 21 -15.97 -3.01 1.62
N HIS A 22 -15.20 -1.99 1.22
CA HIS A 22 -15.51 -1.20 0.02
C HIS A 22 -14.72 -1.62 -1.21
N ASN A 23 -13.57 -2.27 -1.05
CA ASN A 23 -12.65 -2.57 -2.15
C ASN A 23 -12.19 -4.03 -2.20
N GLY A 24 -12.38 -4.81 -1.13
CA GLY A 24 -12.13 -6.26 -1.13
C GLY A 24 -13.06 -7.02 -2.07
N THR A 25 -12.52 -7.83 -2.98
CA THR A 25 -13.31 -8.51 -4.02
C THR A 25 -14.42 -9.39 -3.44
N THR A 26 -14.16 -10.09 -2.32
CA THR A 26 -15.17 -10.94 -1.68
C THR A 26 -16.37 -10.10 -1.19
N GLN A 27 -16.11 -8.94 -0.61
CA GLN A 27 -17.12 -8.05 -0.02
C GLN A 27 -17.86 -7.28 -1.11
N THR A 28 -17.16 -6.77 -2.12
CA THR A 28 -17.78 -6.03 -3.22
C THR A 28 -18.65 -6.95 -4.09
N MET A 29 -18.19 -8.16 -4.41
CA MET A 29 -19.00 -9.15 -5.13
C MET A 29 -20.23 -9.59 -4.32
N GLU A 30 -20.10 -9.78 -3.01
CA GLU A 30 -21.26 -10.07 -2.16
C GLU A 30 -22.23 -8.89 -2.12
N LYS A 31 -21.76 -7.64 -2.05
CA LYS A 31 -22.63 -6.45 -2.10
C LYS A 31 -23.45 -6.38 -3.39
N ILE A 32 -22.87 -6.78 -4.52
CA ILE A 32 -23.55 -6.79 -5.82
C ILE A 32 -24.60 -7.92 -5.89
N THR A 33 -24.24 -9.12 -5.42
CA THR A 33 -25.06 -10.33 -5.60
C THR A 33 -26.06 -10.56 -4.47
N ASN A 34 -25.75 -10.16 -3.25
CA ASN A 34 -26.55 -10.34 -2.05
C ASN A 34 -26.31 -9.20 -1.03
N PRO A 35 -26.78 -7.97 -1.33
CA PRO A 35 -26.48 -6.77 -0.53
C PRO A 35 -26.90 -6.85 0.94
N ASN A 36 -27.87 -7.71 1.28
CA ASN A 36 -28.39 -7.87 2.64
C ASN A 36 -27.89 -9.15 3.34
N SER A 37 -26.81 -9.75 2.85
CA SER A 37 -26.29 -11.01 3.38
C SER A 37 -25.92 -10.90 4.86
N GLU A 38 -26.15 -11.99 5.60
CA GLU A 38 -25.71 -12.08 7.00
C GLU A 38 -24.19 -11.97 7.14
N TYR A 39 -23.45 -12.37 6.10
CA TYR A 39 -22.02 -12.19 6.03
C TYR A 39 -21.64 -10.69 6.09
N LEU A 40 -22.17 -9.86 5.18
CA LEU A 40 -21.84 -8.42 5.14
C LEU A 40 -22.21 -7.69 6.43
N LYS A 41 -23.31 -8.09 7.09
CA LYS A 41 -23.71 -7.52 8.38
C LYS A 41 -22.74 -7.86 9.51
N LYS A 42 -22.09 -9.03 9.45
CA LYS A 42 -21.18 -9.51 10.50
C LYS A 42 -19.75 -9.01 10.31
N VAL A 43 -19.27 -8.83 9.08
CA VAL A 43 -17.86 -8.43 8.81
C VAL A 43 -17.38 -7.27 9.68
N PRO A 44 -18.11 -6.14 9.84
CA PRO A 44 -17.64 -5.01 10.65
C PRO A 44 -17.32 -5.39 12.11
N ALA A 45 -18.06 -6.35 12.70
CA ALA A 45 -17.84 -6.81 14.06
C ALA A 45 -16.61 -7.73 14.22
N HIS A 46 -16.00 -8.17 13.11
CA HIS A 46 -14.83 -9.04 13.09
C HIS A 46 -13.56 -8.33 12.60
N ILE A 47 -13.62 -7.03 12.33
CA ILE A 47 -12.45 -6.22 12.00
C ILE A 47 -11.79 -5.77 13.31
N ARG A 48 -10.50 -6.08 13.47
CA ARG A 48 -9.71 -5.61 14.61
C ARG A 48 -9.60 -4.09 14.61
N SER A 49 -9.51 -3.48 15.80
CA SER A 49 -9.09 -2.08 15.93
C SER A 49 -7.62 -1.91 15.55
N TYR A 50 -7.20 -0.68 15.27
CA TYR A 50 -5.78 -0.39 15.00
C TYR A 50 -4.88 -0.81 16.18
N ASP A 51 -5.31 -0.55 17.42
CA ASP A 51 -4.57 -0.96 18.62
C ASP A 51 -4.43 -2.49 18.69
N GLN A 52 -5.49 -3.24 18.41
CA GLN A 52 -5.41 -4.71 18.37
C GLN A 52 -4.47 -5.21 17.27
N VAL A 53 -4.36 -4.49 16.14
CA VAL A 53 -3.42 -4.82 15.06
C VAL A 53 -1.98 -4.54 15.46
N ILE A 54 -1.72 -3.44 16.18
CA ILE A 54 -0.39 -3.14 16.72
C ILE A 54 0.01 -4.20 17.75
N ASN A 55 -0.87 -4.53 18.68
CA ASN A 55 -0.56 -5.46 19.78
C ASN A 55 -0.50 -6.94 19.35
N TYR A 56 -0.81 -7.26 18.10
CA TYR A 56 -0.79 -8.65 17.62
C TYR A 56 0.65 -9.15 17.38
N ALA A 57 1.06 -10.17 18.14
CA ALA A 57 2.45 -10.63 18.15
C ALA A 57 3.05 -10.98 16.76
N PRO A 58 2.33 -11.67 15.85
CA PRO A 58 2.83 -11.92 14.50
C PRO A 58 3.10 -10.65 13.67
N ASN A 59 2.31 -9.59 13.86
CA ASN A 59 2.58 -8.31 13.19
C ASN A 59 3.85 -7.67 13.75
N GLN A 60 4.07 -7.76 15.06
CA GLN A 60 5.30 -7.28 15.70
C GLN A 60 6.53 -8.07 15.28
N VAL A 61 6.41 -9.38 15.03
CA VAL A 61 7.48 -10.16 14.38
C VAL A 61 7.74 -9.68 12.96
N TYR A 62 6.68 -9.43 12.18
CA TYR A 62 6.80 -8.99 10.79
C TYR A 62 7.57 -7.67 10.66
N ILE A 63 7.34 -6.70 11.54
CA ILE A 63 8.09 -5.43 11.57
C ILE A 63 9.37 -5.47 12.41
N GLY A 64 9.71 -6.63 12.99
CA GLY A 64 11.00 -6.89 13.64
C GLY A 64 11.15 -6.41 15.08
N ASN A 65 10.05 -6.19 15.78
CA ASN A 65 10.06 -5.87 17.23
C ASN A 65 10.15 -7.12 18.10
N LEU A 66 9.69 -8.27 17.58
CA LEU A 66 9.85 -9.60 18.16
C LEU A 66 10.56 -10.52 17.15
N THR A 67 11.17 -11.59 17.61
CA THR A 67 11.66 -12.66 16.74
C THR A 67 10.61 -13.78 16.60
N PRO A 68 10.69 -14.63 15.55
CA PRO A 68 9.83 -15.80 15.46
C PRO A 68 9.91 -16.75 16.67
N GLU A 69 11.06 -16.81 17.34
CA GLU A 69 11.26 -17.60 18.56
C GLU A 69 10.45 -17.03 19.74
N ASP A 70 10.30 -15.71 19.85
CA ASP A 70 9.52 -15.07 20.92
C ASP A 70 8.05 -15.51 20.91
N LEU A 71 7.50 -15.85 19.74
CA LEU A 71 6.14 -16.36 19.62
C LEU A 71 5.90 -17.66 20.39
N ARG A 72 6.96 -18.43 20.67
CA ARG A 72 6.88 -19.67 21.47
C ARG A 72 6.54 -19.39 22.93
N ASN A 73 6.72 -18.15 23.40
CA ASN A 73 6.37 -17.71 24.75
C ASN A 73 4.88 -17.33 24.88
N TYR A 74 4.14 -17.26 23.76
CA TYR A 74 2.71 -16.99 23.75
C TYR A 74 1.93 -18.29 23.56
N GLU A 75 0.98 -18.56 24.45
CA GLU A 75 0.05 -19.68 24.29
C GLU A 75 -0.80 -19.47 23.02
N MET A 76 -0.94 -20.51 22.21
CA MET A 76 -1.82 -20.49 21.04
C MET A 76 -3.28 -20.67 21.46
N PRO A 77 -4.25 -20.05 20.76
CA PRO A 77 -4.06 -19.19 19.60
C PRO A 77 -3.54 -17.79 19.98
N TRP A 78 -2.87 -17.09 19.05
CA TRP A 78 -2.28 -15.78 19.35
C TRP A 78 -3.26 -14.60 19.20
N PHE A 79 -4.42 -14.80 18.58
CA PHE A 79 -5.30 -13.69 18.19
C PHE A 79 -5.96 -12.98 19.37
N ASP A 80 -5.96 -13.59 20.56
CA ASP A 80 -6.52 -13.09 21.81
C ASP A 80 -5.43 -12.64 22.81
N LYS A 81 -4.17 -12.58 22.38
CA LYS A 81 -3.03 -12.18 23.21
C LYS A 81 -2.45 -10.87 22.71
N ASP A 82 -2.28 -9.92 23.64
CA ASP A 82 -1.61 -8.65 23.36
C ASP A 82 -0.12 -8.73 23.69
N VAL A 83 0.69 -8.01 22.92
CA VAL A 83 2.09 -7.70 23.23
C VAL A 83 2.14 -6.38 24.00
N PRO A 84 2.42 -6.39 25.33
CA PRO A 84 2.42 -5.15 26.10
C PRO A 84 3.49 -4.16 25.61
N GLY A 85 3.09 -2.91 25.39
CA GLY A 85 4.00 -1.86 24.92
C GLY A 85 4.44 -2.00 23.46
N ALA A 86 3.67 -2.73 22.63
CA ALA A 86 3.91 -2.82 21.20
C ALA A 86 3.92 -1.41 20.54
N ASP A 87 4.83 -1.23 19.58
CA ASP A 87 4.96 0.00 18.81
C ASP A 87 4.56 -0.26 17.35
N ARG A 88 4.06 0.78 16.67
CA ARG A 88 3.75 0.71 15.24
C ARG A 88 5.00 0.70 14.37
N PHE A 89 6.14 1.20 14.87
CA PHE A 89 7.43 1.17 14.19
C PHE A 89 8.29 0.04 14.75
N GLY A 90 9.08 -0.58 13.87
CA GLY A 90 10.05 -1.59 14.27
C GLY A 90 11.33 -1.53 13.47
N LYS A 91 12.19 -2.53 13.70
CA LYS A 91 13.49 -2.67 13.05
C LYS A 91 13.37 -2.68 11.53
N TYR A 92 12.32 -3.29 11.01
CA TYR A 92 12.13 -3.56 9.59
C TYR A 92 11.17 -2.58 8.90
N GLY A 93 10.29 -1.92 9.64
CA GLY A 93 9.43 -0.88 9.08
C GLY A 93 8.27 -0.52 9.99
N GLU A 94 7.03 -0.58 9.50
CA GLU A 94 5.88 -0.07 10.26
C GLU A 94 4.53 -0.75 10.01
N ILE A 95 3.59 -0.53 10.93
CA ILE A 95 2.15 -0.76 10.79
C ILE A 95 1.46 0.61 10.62
N MET A 96 1.09 0.99 9.40
CA MET A 96 0.48 2.27 9.08
C MET A 96 -1.04 2.28 9.34
N PRO A 97 -1.62 3.31 9.98
CA PRO A 97 -3.07 3.46 10.11
C PRO A 97 -3.70 3.96 8.80
N GLN A 98 -5.00 3.69 8.64
CA GLN A 98 -5.73 3.96 7.40
C GLN A 98 -5.69 5.42 6.97
N ASP A 99 -5.83 6.36 7.91
CA ASP A 99 -5.93 7.78 7.57
C ASP A 99 -4.63 8.36 7.04
N GLU A 100 -3.49 7.96 7.63
CA GLU A 100 -2.17 8.25 7.08
C GLU A 100 -1.96 7.57 5.71
N PHE A 101 -2.47 6.35 5.52
CA PHE A 101 -2.37 5.67 4.24
C PHE A 101 -3.20 6.34 3.14
N ILE A 102 -4.41 6.84 3.45
CA ILE A 102 -5.20 7.66 2.52
C ILE A 102 -4.43 8.92 2.13
N ALA A 103 -3.71 9.54 3.07
CA ALA A 103 -2.83 10.66 2.77
C ALA A 103 -1.68 10.24 1.82
N LEU A 104 -1.15 9.03 1.97
CA LEU A 104 -0.15 8.48 1.04
C LEU A 104 -0.73 8.26 -0.37
N LEU A 105 -2.00 7.86 -0.53
CA LEU A 105 -2.63 7.79 -1.84
C LEU A 105 -2.57 9.15 -2.55
N LYS A 106 -2.87 10.23 -1.81
CA LYS A 106 -2.78 11.61 -2.33
C LYS A 106 -1.34 12.03 -2.64
N ILE A 107 -0.38 11.64 -1.81
CA ILE A 107 1.05 11.95 -2.02
C ILE A 107 1.61 11.21 -3.24
N SER A 108 1.15 9.98 -3.50
CA SER A 108 1.58 9.13 -4.61
C SER A 108 0.87 9.47 -5.94
N ASP A 109 -0.16 10.31 -5.90
CA ASP A 109 -0.95 10.71 -7.06
C ASP A 109 -0.28 11.87 -7.84
N ALA A 110 0.27 11.53 -9.00
CA ALA A 110 0.91 12.49 -9.90
C ALA A 110 -0.10 13.27 -10.78
N PHE A 111 -1.34 12.80 -10.87
CA PHE A 111 -2.34 13.29 -11.83
C PHE A 111 -3.49 14.08 -11.18
N ASP A 112 -3.42 14.30 -9.86
CA ASP A 112 -4.42 15.02 -9.07
C ASP A 112 -5.84 14.40 -9.13
N LEU A 113 -5.89 13.07 -9.19
CA LEU A 113 -7.11 12.26 -9.21
C LEU A 113 -7.67 11.99 -7.82
N VAL A 114 -6.84 12.00 -6.77
CA VAL A 114 -7.28 11.83 -5.39
C VAL A 114 -7.77 13.17 -4.84
N LYS A 115 -9.05 13.25 -4.49
CA LYS A 115 -9.65 14.44 -3.88
C LYS A 115 -10.01 14.12 -2.44
N LEU A 116 -9.53 14.91 -1.49
CA LEU A 116 -9.74 14.68 -0.06
C LEU A 116 -10.55 15.82 0.53
N ASP A 117 -11.41 15.52 1.51
CA ASP A 117 -12.17 16.52 2.27
C ASP A 117 -11.22 17.47 2.99
N LYS A 118 -11.58 18.75 3.07
CA LYS A 118 -10.77 19.78 3.73
C LYS A 118 -10.45 19.45 5.19
N ASN A 119 -11.44 19.07 5.99
CA ASN A 119 -11.24 18.77 7.41
C ASN A 119 -10.39 17.50 7.60
N PHE A 120 -10.59 16.50 6.76
CA PHE A 120 -9.76 15.30 6.76
C PHE A 120 -8.31 15.61 6.37
N THR A 121 -8.12 16.39 5.30
CA THR A 121 -6.80 16.82 4.81
C THR A 121 -6.02 17.56 5.88
N ASP A 122 -6.65 18.48 6.60
CA ASP A 122 -6.01 19.24 7.67
C ASP A 122 -5.57 18.34 8.84
N LYS A 123 -6.36 17.32 9.18
CA LYS A 123 -5.99 16.33 10.21
C LYS A 123 -4.80 15.48 9.79
N VAL A 124 -4.81 14.93 8.58
CA VAL A 124 -3.73 14.04 8.13
C VAL A 124 -2.44 14.80 7.84
N LYS A 125 -2.49 16.09 7.46
CA LYS A 125 -1.29 16.94 7.36
C LYS A 125 -0.49 16.96 8.66
N VAL A 126 -1.15 17.11 9.80
CA VAL A 126 -0.49 17.10 11.13
C VAL A 126 0.19 15.75 11.39
N LYS A 127 -0.45 14.64 11.01
CA LYS A 127 0.12 13.30 11.15
C LYS A 127 1.33 13.09 10.24
N ILE A 128 1.21 13.42 8.96
CA ILE A 128 2.29 13.30 7.97
C ILE A 128 3.48 14.21 8.31
N GLN A 129 3.24 15.38 8.90
CA GLN A 129 4.32 16.25 9.38
C GLN A 129 5.18 15.60 10.46
N ASN A 130 4.57 14.77 11.30
CA ASN A 130 5.28 14.02 12.35
C ASN A 130 5.80 12.66 11.86
N HIS A 131 5.44 12.24 10.65
CA HIS A 131 5.89 10.97 10.10
C HIS A 131 7.36 11.04 9.68
N PRO A 132 8.24 10.13 10.15
CA PRO A 132 9.68 10.21 9.91
C PRO A 132 10.07 10.26 8.44
N LEU A 133 9.35 9.50 7.59
CA LEU A 133 9.67 9.34 6.15
C LEU A 133 8.90 10.25 5.18
N PHE A 134 7.84 10.96 5.64
CA PHE A 134 6.94 11.72 4.76
C PHE A 134 6.76 13.18 5.16
N LYS A 135 7.42 13.65 6.22
CA LYS A 135 7.41 15.07 6.63
C LYS A 135 7.78 16.07 5.52
N ASN A 136 8.56 15.63 4.52
CA ASN A 136 8.95 16.48 3.39
C ASN A 136 7.95 16.45 2.22
N ASP A 137 6.94 15.58 2.27
CA ASP A 137 5.94 15.40 1.22
C ASP A 137 4.62 16.14 1.50
N ILE A 138 4.51 16.87 2.62
CA ILE A 138 3.29 17.57 3.06
C ILE A 138 2.70 18.45 1.95
N ALA A 139 3.55 19.13 1.18
CA ALA A 139 3.12 20.01 0.09
C ALA A 139 2.27 19.28 -0.98
N LYS A 140 2.47 17.97 -1.17
CA LYS A 140 1.72 17.15 -2.13
C LYS A 140 0.27 16.91 -1.71
N LEU A 141 -0.07 17.07 -0.42
CA LEU A 141 -1.46 16.93 0.06
C LEU A 141 -2.36 18.07 -0.41
N LYS A 142 -1.79 19.25 -0.73
CA LYS A 142 -2.53 20.46 -1.15
C LYS A 142 -3.63 20.85 -0.14
N GLU A 143 -4.52 21.76 -0.52
CA GLU A 143 -5.75 22.00 0.23
C GLU A 143 -6.80 20.95 -0.15
N GLY A 144 -7.62 20.54 0.82
CA GLY A 144 -8.74 19.65 0.56
C GLY A 144 -9.93 20.39 -0.03
N GLU A 145 -10.88 19.63 -0.56
CA GLU A 145 -12.07 20.12 -1.26
C GLU A 145 -13.31 20.04 -0.34
N ASP A 146 -14.38 20.74 -0.72
CA ASP A 146 -15.65 20.67 0.01
C ASP A 146 -16.27 19.28 -0.15
N LEU A 147 -16.81 18.73 0.94
CA LEU A 147 -17.43 17.40 0.93
C LEU A 147 -18.56 17.28 -0.10
N ALA A 148 -19.28 18.37 -0.38
CA ALA A 148 -20.33 18.40 -1.40
C ALA A 148 -19.79 18.15 -2.82
N ASP A 149 -18.60 18.66 -3.14
CA ASP A 149 -17.95 18.43 -4.43
C ASP A 149 -17.44 16.99 -4.54
N ILE A 150 -16.91 16.44 -3.45
CA ILE A 150 -16.50 15.03 -3.37
C ILE A 150 -17.70 14.11 -3.61
N GLU A 151 -18.82 14.37 -2.92
CA GLU A 151 -20.06 13.62 -3.15
C GLU A 151 -20.56 13.75 -4.59
N LYS A 152 -20.41 14.92 -5.21
CA LYS A 152 -20.76 15.15 -6.60
C LYS A 152 -19.90 14.31 -7.54
N TYR A 153 -18.58 14.24 -7.31
CA TYR A 153 -17.69 13.37 -8.10
C TYR A 153 -18.09 11.91 -8.00
N ILE A 154 -18.48 11.43 -6.82
CA ILE A 154 -18.92 10.06 -6.61
C ILE A 154 -20.25 9.79 -7.34
N LYS A 155 -21.25 10.65 -7.14
CA LYS A 155 -22.62 10.45 -7.66
C LYS A 155 -22.73 10.67 -9.17
N GLU A 156 -22.06 11.69 -9.69
CA GLU A 156 -22.24 12.15 -11.08
C GLU A 156 -21.09 11.72 -12.00
N GLN A 157 -19.87 11.54 -11.47
CA GLN A 157 -18.67 11.25 -12.26
C GLN A 157 -18.10 9.84 -12.01
N HIS A 158 -18.80 9.03 -11.24
CA HIS A 158 -18.41 7.66 -10.91
C HIS A 158 -17.01 7.56 -10.29
N ALA A 159 -16.65 8.53 -9.45
CA ALA A 159 -15.44 8.46 -8.64
C ALA A 159 -15.56 7.38 -7.56
N GLU A 160 -14.45 6.73 -7.24
CA GLU A 160 -14.36 5.70 -6.20
C GLU A 160 -14.26 6.39 -4.83
N ALA A 161 -15.19 6.11 -3.93
CA ALA A 161 -15.25 6.79 -2.63
C ALA A 161 -14.16 6.28 -1.67
N LEU A 162 -13.50 7.20 -0.97
CA LEU A 162 -12.55 6.89 0.10
C LEU A 162 -13.23 7.05 1.45
N TYR A 163 -13.15 6.02 2.27
CA TYR A 163 -13.78 5.96 3.59
C TYR A 163 -12.74 5.94 4.70
N ASN A 164 -13.03 6.66 5.78
CA ASN A 164 -12.33 6.51 7.04
C ASN A 164 -13.32 6.57 8.20
N ASP A 165 -13.27 5.57 9.07
CA ASP A 165 -14.25 5.37 10.15
C ASP A 165 -15.68 5.36 9.60
N THR A 166 -15.91 4.62 8.51
CA THR A 166 -17.18 4.50 7.78
C THR A 166 -17.71 5.78 7.12
N LYS A 167 -16.97 6.89 7.18
CA LYS A 167 -17.37 8.19 6.60
C LYS A 167 -16.59 8.46 5.33
N ILE A 168 -17.25 9.06 4.34
CA ILE A 168 -16.58 9.55 3.13
C ILE A 168 -15.63 10.67 3.54
N VAL A 169 -14.36 10.52 3.20
CA VAL A 169 -13.29 11.51 3.43
C VAL A 169 -12.59 11.94 2.16
N GLY A 170 -12.99 11.37 1.03
CA GLY A 170 -12.39 11.66 -0.26
C GLY A 170 -12.97 10.80 -1.38
N CYS A 171 -12.39 10.93 -2.56
CA CYS A 171 -12.62 10.04 -3.68
C CYS A 171 -11.39 9.95 -4.59
N VAL A 172 -11.31 8.89 -5.38
CA VAL A 172 -10.40 8.75 -6.51
C VAL A 172 -11.19 8.92 -7.80
N LYS A 173 -10.80 9.89 -8.62
CA LYS A 173 -11.42 10.11 -9.93
C LYS A 173 -10.87 9.13 -10.96
N ARG A 174 -11.67 8.84 -12.00
CA ARG A 174 -11.17 8.16 -13.20
C ARG A 174 -10.08 9.00 -13.88
N ALA A 175 -9.10 8.36 -14.48
CA ALA A 175 -8.06 9.04 -15.27
C ALA A 175 -8.47 9.22 -16.74
N HIS A 176 -9.50 8.51 -17.20
CA HIS A 176 -10.04 8.65 -18.56
C HIS A 176 -11.54 8.38 -18.58
N ASP A 177 -12.29 9.05 -19.46
CA ASP A 177 -13.75 8.95 -19.52
C ASP A 177 -14.27 7.63 -20.13
N ILE A 178 -13.48 7.04 -21.03
CA ILE A 178 -13.87 5.86 -21.83
C ILE A 178 -13.03 4.62 -21.49
N ASP A 179 -11.82 4.79 -20.97
CA ASP A 179 -10.90 3.66 -20.83
C ASP A 179 -11.25 2.88 -19.58
N VAL A 180 -11.71 1.65 -19.76
CA VAL A 180 -12.09 0.78 -18.65
C VAL A 180 -10.92 0.44 -17.73
N ASN A 181 -9.67 0.48 -18.23
CA ASN A 181 -8.48 0.25 -17.40
C ASN A 181 -8.05 1.51 -16.64
N LEU A 182 -8.65 2.66 -16.92
CA LEU A 182 -8.39 3.94 -16.26
C LEU A 182 -9.65 4.48 -15.56
N ASN A 183 -10.61 3.58 -15.26
CA ASN A 183 -11.76 3.91 -14.44
C ASN A 183 -11.33 4.17 -12.97
N ALA A 184 -12.21 4.77 -12.17
CA ALA A 184 -11.88 5.17 -10.81
C ALA A 184 -11.45 3.99 -9.90
N HIS A 185 -12.07 2.82 -10.06
CA HIS A 185 -11.73 1.61 -9.31
C HIS A 185 -10.31 1.14 -9.63
N VAL A 186 -9.96 0.98 -10.90
CA VAL A 186 -8.61 0.53 -11.31
C VAL A 186 -7.54 1.56 -10.91
N ILE A 187 -7.84 2.85 -11.04
CA ILE A 187 -6.92 3.90 -10.58
C ILE A 187 -6.73 3.85 -9.07
N PHE A 188 -7.79 3.59 -8.30
CA PHE A 188 -7.69 3.40 -6.86
C PHE A 188 -6.79 2.20 -6.51
N GLU A 189 -6.97 1.04 -7.16
CA GLU A 189 -6.10 -0.15 -6.92
C GLU A 189 -4.64 0.16 -7.27
N ASN A 190 -4.41 0.83 -8.41
CA ASN A 190 -3.07 1.25 -8.82
C ASN A 190 -2.42 2.19 -7.79
N LEU A 191 -3.18 3.14 -7.25
CA LEU A 191 -2.68 4.05 -6.22
C LEU A 191 -2.36 3.33 -4.91
N VAL A 192 -3.18 2.34 -4.51
CA VAL A 192 -2.91 1.52 -3.32
C VAL A 192 -1.62 0.74 -3.48
N ALA A 193 -1.42 0.06 -4.62
CA ALA A 193 -0.20 -0.67 -4.92
C ALA A 193 1.02 0.27 -4.91
N LYS A 194 0.93 1.40 -5.61
CA LYS A 194 2.01 2.40 -5.66
C LYS A 194 2.33 2.98 -4.28
N ALA A 195 1.33 3.42 -3.51
CA ALA A 195 1.54 4.08 -2.23
C ALA A 195 2.13 3.14 -1.18
N SER A 196 1.62 1.90 -1.10
CA SER A 196 2.16 0.90 -0.18
C SER A 196 3.56 0.42 -0.58
N GLY A 197 3.83 0.26 -1.87
CA GLY A 197 5.19 -0.01 -2.38
C GLY A 197 6.15 1.14 -2.10
N THR A 198 5.70 2.40 -2.24
CA THR A 198 6.48 3.60 -1.88
C THR A 198 6.82 3.61 -0.39
N LEU A 199 5.86 3.28 0.48
CA LEU A 199 6.07 3.16 1.92
C LEU A 199 7.11 2.07 2.25
N ALA A 200 6.97 0.88 1.66
CA ALA A 200 7.90 -0.23 1.86
C ALA A 200 9.33 0.13 1.42
N PHE A 201 9.46 0.75 0.26
CA PHE A 201 10.77 1.12 -0.28
C PHE A 201 11.42 2.26 0.51
N LYS A 202 10.67 3.27 0.97
CA LYS A 202 11.25 4.27 1.90
C LYS A 202 11.75 3.65 3.20
N HIS A 203 11.04 2.67 3.78
CA HIS A 203 11.53 1.93 4.95
C HIS A 203 12.78 1.11 4.64
N LEU A 204 12.83 0.43 3.50
CA LEU A 204 14.04 -0.29 3.06
C LEU A 204 15.26 0.64 3.05
N LEU A 205 15.12 1.85 2.48
CA LEU A 205 16.21 2.82 2.42
C LEU A 205 16.61 3.33 3.82
N ASP A 206 15.64 3.78 4.62
CA ASP A 206 15.87 4.37 5.94
C ASP A 206 16.48 3.36 6.93
N LYS A 207 15.89 2.17 7.05
CA LYS A 207 16.31 1.15 8.04
C LYS A 207 17.69 0.57 7.73
N ASN A 208 18.11 0.60 6.47
CA ASN A 208 19.38 0.02 6.03
C ASN A 208 20.43 1.07 5.64
N LYS A 209 20.11 2.37 5.76
CA LYS A 209 20.99 3.50 5.43
C LYS A 209 21.51 3.42 3.98
N ILE A 210 20.64 3.01 3.06
CA ILE A 210 20.96 2.91 1.63
C ILE A 210 20.73 4.28 1.01
N ASN A 211 21.73 4.78 0.27
CA ASN A 211 21.57 6.00 -0.50
C ASN A 211 20.63 5.74 -1.68
N VAL A 212 19.60 6.58 -1.82
CA VAL A 212 18.58 6.41 -2.86
C VAL A 212 19.15 6.59 -4.27
N GLU A 213 20.21 7.38 -4.42
CA GLU A 213 20.88 7.62 -5.70
C GLU A 213 21.70 6.43 -6.19
N ASP A 214 22.02 5.49 -5.29
CA ASP A 214 22.79 4.28 -5.61
C ASP A 214 21.89 3.19 -6.25
N ILE A 215 20.56 3.37 -6.29
CA ILE A 215 19.65 2.39 -6.87
C ILE A 215 19.63 2.53 -8.39
N ASP A 216 19.96 1.44 -9.10
CA ASP A 216 20.04 1.42 -10.56
C ASP A 216 18.77 0.86 -11.22
N TYR A 217 18.13 -0.10 -10.55
CA TYR A 217 16.97 -0.78 -11.11
C TYR A 217 15.97 -1.19 -10.02
N VAL A 218 14.68 -1.14 -10.36
CA VAL A 218 13.60 -1.61 -9.50
C VAL A 218 12.83 -2.71 -10.21
N ILE A 219 12.60 -3.82 -9.53
CA ILE A 219 11.66 -4.86 -9.94
C ILE A 219 10.48 -4.80 -9.00
N GLU A 220 9.30 -4.50 -9.54
CA GLU A 220 8.05 -4.50 -8.77
C GLU A 220 7.31 -5.81 -9.00
N CYS A 221 6.84 -6.46 -7.93
CA CYS A 221 6.36 -7.84 -8.00
C CYS A 221 5.05 -8.11 -7.23
N SER A 222 4.24 -7.08 -6.96
CA SER A 222 2.88 -7.26 -6.44
C SER A 222 1.92 -7.91 -7.45
N GLU A 223 0.68 -8.12 -7.03
CA GLU A 223 -0.36 -8.71 -7.85
C GLU A 223 -0.92 -7.76 -8.93
N GLU A 224 -0.87 -6.45 -8.70
CA GLU A 224 -1.58 -5.48 -9.55
C GLU A 224 -0.88 -5.24 -10.89
N ALA A 225 -1.67 -5.07 -11.95
CA ALA A 225 -1.15 -4.75 -13.28
C ALA A 225 -1.74 -3.41 -13.75
N CYS A 226 -0.88 -2.42 -14.01
CA CYS A 226 -1.32 -1.13 -14.54
C CYS A 226 -1.14 -1.03 -16.06
N GLY A 227 -1.84 -0.08 -16.67
CA GLY A 227 -1.80 0.17 -18.11
C GLY A 227 -3.12 0.72 -18.63
N ASP A 228 -3.10 1.31 -19.82
CA ASP A 228 -4.29 1.81 -20.50
C ASP A 228 -4.88 0.75 -21.46
N MET A 229 -5.85 1.13 -22.28
CA MET A 229 -6.46 0.28 -23.30
C MET A 229 -5.48 -0.22 -24.38
N ASN A 230 -4.37 0.48 -24.58
CA ASN A 230 -3.37 0.17 -25.60
C ASN A 230 -2.23 -0.71 -25.04
N GLN A 231 -1.95 -0.62 -23.74
CA GLN A 231 -0.82 -1.27 -23.07
C GLN A 231 -1.26 -1.91 -21.74
N ARG A 232 -2.28 -2.77 -21.76
CA ARG A 232 -2.76 -3.48 -20.56
C ARG A 232 -1.65 -4.33 -19.93
N GLY A 233 -1.30 -4.04 -18.68
CA GLY A 233 -0.17 -4.69 -17.99
C GLY A 233 1.21 -4.25 -18.51
N GLY A 234 1.27 -3.27 -19.41
CA GLY A 234 2.50 -2.63 -19.89
C GLY A 234 2.80 -1.31 -19.18
N GLY A 235 2.01 -0.93 -18.18
CA GLY A 235 2.39 0.12 -17.23
C GLY A 235 3.61 -0.30 -16.39
N ASN A 236 4.10 0.60 -15.54
CA ASN A 236 5.35 0.39 -14.83
C ASN A 236 5.26 0.92 -13.38
N PHE A 237 4.81 0.06 -12.46
CA PHE A 237 4.79 0.39 -11.04
C PHE A 237 6.19 0.54 -10.48
N ALA A 238 7.15 -0.28 -10.92
CA ALA A 238 8.53 -0.19 -10.48
C ALA A 238 9.10 1.22 -10.66
N LYS A 239 8.96 1.79 -11.86
CA LYS A 239 9.39 3.16 -12.16
C LYS A 239 8.57 4.20 -11.41
N ALA A 240 7.24 4.05 -11.37
CA ALA A 240 6.38 4.99 -10.66
C ALA A 240 6.67 5.05 -9.15
N ILE A 241 7.00 3.91 -8.53
CA ILE A 241 7.41 3.82 -7.12
C ILE A 241 8.82 4.39 -6.94
N ALA A 242 9.77 4.06 -7.84
CA ALA A 242 11.13 4.60 -7.80
C ALA A 242 11.13 6.14 -7.80
N GLU A 243 10.35 6.75 -8.68
CA GLU A 243 10.18 8.21 -8.73
C GLU A 243 9.56 8.77 -7.44
N ALA A 244 8.56 8.07 -6.87
CA ALA A 244 7.90 8.51 -5.64
C ALA A 244 8.83 8.49 -4.42
N VAL A 245 9.84 7.60 -4.39
CA VAL A 245 10.86 7.57 -3.33
C VAL A 245 12.06 8.47 -3.60
N GLY A 246 12.21 9.00 -4.82
CA GLY A 246 13.35 9.83 -5.23
C GLY A 246 14.52 9.06 -5.86
N ALA A 247 14.34 7.78 -6.22
CA ALA A 247 15.33 6.97 -6.93
C ALA A 247 15.35 7.33 -8.43
N ASN A 248 15.78 8.56 -8.72
CA ASN A 248 15.70 9.15 -10.05
C ASN A 248 16.62 8.46 -11.07
N ASN A 249 17.73 7.89 -10.59
CA ASN A 249 18.69 7.14 -11.41
C ASN A 249 18.15 5.76 -11.81
N ALA A 250 17.17 5.24 -11.05
CA ALA A 250 16.63 3.93 -11.29
C ALA A 250 15.65 3.93 -12.46
N THR A 251 15.77 2.94 -13.34
CA THR A 251 14.66 2.47 -14.18
C THR A 251 14.02 1.25 -13.53
N GLY A 252 13.03 0.61 -14.17
CA GLY A 252 12.44 -0.59 -13.59
C GLY A 252 11.48 -1.31 -14.51
N SER A 253 11.08 -2.50 -14.07
CA SER A 253 10.06 -3.32 -14.71
C SER A 253 9.23 -4.07 -13.69
N ASP A 254 8.04 -4.48 -14.14
CA ASP A 254 7.09 -5.21 -13.34
C ASP A 254 7.18 -6.72 -13.65
N THR A 255 7.24 -7.55 -12.61
CA THR A 255 7.31 -9.02 -12.71
C THR A 255 6.04 -9.62 -12.10
N ARG A 256 5.21 -10.26 -12.94
CA ARG A 256 3.92 -10.83 -12.54
C ARG A 256 3.96 -12.35 -12.56
N SER A 257 3.75 -12.96 -11.39
CA SER A 257 3.61 -14.41 -11.23
C SER A 257 2.78 -14.75 -9.97
N PHE A 258 1.79 -13.91 -9.66
CA PHE A 258 0.95 -14.04 -8.47
C PHE A 258 1.80 -14.23 -7.19
N CYS A 259 1.43 -15.12 -6.27
CA CYS A 259 2.20 -15.40 -5.05
C CYS A 259 3.65 -15.87 -5.29
N ALA A 260 4.00 -16.32 -6.51
CA ALA A 260 5.36 -16.71 -6.85
C ALA A 260 6.23 -15.55 -7.35
N ALA A 261 5.63 -14.39 -7.67
CA ALA A 261 6.33 -13.23 -8.24
C ALA A 261 7.57 -12.78 -7.44
N PRO A 262 7.56 -12.77 -6.09
CA PRO A 262 8.74 -12.38 -5.32
C PRO A 262 9.96 -13.29 -5.56
N ILE A 263 9.76 -14.58 -5.79
CA ILE A 263 10.86 -15.51 -6.10
C ILE A 263 11.41 -15.27 -7.50
N HIS A 264 10.54 -15.02 -8.48
CA HIS A 264 10.96 -14.64 -9.82
C HIS A 264 11.77 -13.33 -9.80
N ALA A 265 11.25 -12.30 -9.13
CA ALA A 265 11.94 -11.03 -8.98
C ALA A 265 13.30 -11.17 -8.27
N LEU A 266 13.41 -12.07 -7.28
CA LEU A 266 14.68 -12.36 -6.61
C LEU A 266 15.71 -13.00 -7.55
N ILE A 267 15.28 -13.97 -8.36
CA ILE A 267 16.15 -14.63 -9.34
C ILE A 267 16.59 -13.62 -10.42
N GLU A 268 15.66 -12.81 -10.92
CA GLU A 268 15.92 -11.75 -11.92
C GLU A 268 16.90 -10.70 -11.38
N ALA A 269 16.66 -10.17 -10.17
CA ALA A 269 17.55 -9.20 -9.52
C ALA A 269 18.95 -9.79 -9.32
N ALA A 270 19.04 -11.02 -8.81
CA ALA A 270 20.32 -11.70 -8.62
C ALA A 270 21.06 -11.90 -9.94
N ALA A 271 20.35 -12.24 -11.02
CA ALA A 271 20.94 -12.40 -12.36
C ALA A 271 21.47 -11.06 -12.90
N LEU A 272 20.71 -9.98 -12.79
CA LEU A 272 21.10 -8.64 -13.23
C LEU A 272 22.34 -8.10 -12.50
N VAL A 273 22.43 -8.37 -11.19
CA VAL A 273 23.61 -8.02 -10.38
C VAL A 273 24.79 -8.92 -10.75
N GLN A 274 24.55 -10.23 -10.87
CA GLN A 274 25.60 -11.20 -11.18
C GLN A 274 26.22 -11.00 -12.57
N SER A 275 25.43 -10.52 -13.54
CA SER A 275 25.90 -10.20 -14.90
C SER A 275 26.67 -8.87 -14.97
N GLY A 276 26.65 -8.07 -13.91
CA GLY A 276 27.24 -6.72 -13.90
C GLY A 276 26.43 -5.71 -14.71
N THR A 277 25.14 -5.97 -14.94
CA THR A 277 24.24 -5.02 -15.63
C THR A 277 23.88 -3.86 -14.71
N TYR A 278 23.65 -4.14 -13.43
CA TYR A 278 23.35 -3.16 -12.39
C TYR A 278 24.08 -3.53 -11.10
N ASP A 279 24.47 -2.55 -10.29
CA ASP A 279 25.15 -2.79 -9.01
C ASP A 279 24.14 -2.96 -7.85
N ASN A 280 23.02 -2.23 -7.91
CA ASN A 280 21.95 -2.24 -6.92
C ASN A 280 20.58 -2.39 -7.59
N VAL A 281 19.94 -3.53 -7.34
CA VAL A 281 18.57 -3.81 -7.75
C VAL A 281 17.67 -3.90 -6.52
N VAL A 282 16.58 -3.14 -6.52
CA VAL A 282 15.54 -3.21 -5.48
C VAL A 282 14.40 -4.09 -5.96
N ILE A 283 13.93 -4.97 -5.08
CA ILE A 283 12.69 -5.71 -5.28
C ILE A 283 11.66 -5.08 -4.35
N VAL A 284 10.50 -4.70 -4.88
CA VAL A 284 9.43 -4.06 -4.10
C VAL A 284 8.08 -4.65 -4.48
N ALA A 285 7.16 -4.71 -3.52
CA ALA A 285 5.79 -5.10 -3.75
C ALA A 285 4.85 -4.17 -2.98
N GLY A 286 3.82 -3.68 -3.67
CA GLY A 286 2.66 -3.05 -3.07
C GLY A 286 1.60 -4.05 -2.59
N GLY A 287 0.59 -3.57 -1.88
CA GLY A 287 -0.60 -4.33 -1.50
C GLY A 287 -1.70 -4.24 -2.56
N ALA A 288 -2.53 -5.29 -2.62
CA ALA A 288 -3.66 -5.41 -3.54
C ALA A 288 -5.00 -5.39 -2.77
N THR A 289 -5.88 -4.43 -3.08
CA THR A 289 -7.17 -4.32 -2.39
C THR A 289 -8.10 -5.48 -2.68
N ALA A 290 -8.01 -6.06 -3.88
CA ALA A 290 -8.76 -7.26 -4.25
C ALA A 290 -8.57 -8.43 -3.27
N LYS A 291 -7.43 -8.47 -2.56
CA LYS A 291 -7.07 -9.52 -1.60
C LYS A 291 -7.59 -9.27 -0.18
N LEU A 292 -8.02 -8.04 0.12
CA LEU A 292 -8.52 -7.69 1.45
C LEU A 292 -9.80 -8.47 1.75
N GLY A 293 -9.79 -9.19 2.88
CA GLY A 293 -10.94 -9.99 3.32
C GLY A 293 -11.31 -11.15 2.39
N MET A 294 -10.41 -11.59 1.50
CA MET A 294 -10.68 -12.65 0.50
C MET A 294 -11.24 -13.94 1.13
N ASN A 295 -10.69 -14.34 2.28
CA ASN A 295 -11.10 -15.54 3.03
C ASN A 295 -12.04 -15.23 4.20
N GLY A 296 -12.85 -14.17 4.10
CA GLY A 296 -13.74 -13.74 5.19
C GLY A 296 -15.01 -14.58 5.36
N LYS A 297 -15.41 -15.36 4.34
CA LYS A 297 -16.61 -16.21 4.35
C LYS A 297 -16.45 -17.45 5.22
#